data_AF-A0A7R8X6S9-F1
#
_entry.id   AF-A0A7R8X6S9-F1
#
_cell.length_a   1.000
_cell.length_b   1.000
_cell.length_c   1.000
_cell.angle_alpha   90.00
_cell.angle_beta   90.00
_cell.angle_gamma   90.00
#
_symmetry.space_group_name_H-M   'P 1'
#
loop_
_entity.id
_entity.type
_entity.pdbx_description
1 polymer ?
#
loop_
_entity_poly.entity_id
_entity_poly.type
_entity_poly.pdbx_seq_one_letter_code
_entity_poly.pdbx_strand_id
1 'polypeptide(L)'
;MQVASFAYYYANGGEGVAIESIFIYRPDRKREIWRFFLYMLLHAGYGRIEVTLRLGSPLRKFIKFPIGLFDSWLHVAFNVVVQILVGLPLEMVHGSLRIAAIYMAGVLAGSLGTSVMDPGVYLVGASGGVYALLAAHLANVLLNYHHMHCGVVRLLGVFAIASADVGFAVYNRYAGGGDGVGGAPPVSFVAHLAGALAGLTIGLIVLKNFGQNLHEKLIWWVGLGVYMACTLFAILYNVFSDTSSRAVFLDDIPKDNFVFVEPVPLGSLS
;
A
#
# COMPACT_ATOMS: atom_id res chain seq x y z
N MET A 1 -7.68 3.33 -11.36
CA MET A 1 -7.62 3.99 -10.03
C MET A 1 -6.33 4.77 -9.81
N GLN A 2 -5.15 4.20 -10.09
CA GLN A 2 -3.85 4.86 -9.85
C GLN A 2 -3.51 6.04 -10.79
N VAL A 3 -4.37 6.34 -11.77
CA VAL A 3 -4.28 7.54 -12.63
C VAL A 3 -4.57 8.83 -11.84
N ALA A 4 -5.34 8.74 -10.75
CA ALA A 4 -5.65 9.90 -9.91
C ALA A 4 -4.40 10.52 -9.26
N SER A 5 -3.41 9.67 -8.92
CA SER A 5 -2.13 10.12 -8.38
C SER A 5 -1.34 10.94 -9.39
N PHE A 6 -1.44 10.59 -10.68
CA PHE A 6 -0.79 11.32 -11.77
C PHE A 6 -1.40 12.71 -11.96
N ALA A 7 -2.74 12.79 -12.02
CA ALA A 7 -3.44 14.05 -12.13
C ALA A 7 -3.15 14.97 -10.93
N TYR A 8 -3.09 14.40 -9.72
CA TYR A 8 -2.77 15.14 -8.50
C TYR A 8 -1.32 15.67 -8.50
N TYR A 9 -0.35 14.88 -8.94
CA TYR A 9 1.06 15.30 -9.05
C TYR A 9 1.22 16.48 -10.02
N TYR A 10 0.63 16.37 -11.22
CA TYR A 10 0.71 17.45 -12.21
C TYR A 10 -0.07 18.71 -11.78
N ALA A 11 -1.20 18.56 -11.10
CA ALA A 11 -1.97 19.67 -10.56
C ALA A 11 -1.20 20.46 -9.49
N ASN A 12 -0.29 19.82 -8.74
CA ASN A 12 0.57 20.45 -7.73
C ASN A 12 1.95 20.83 -8.26
N GLY A 13 2.07 21.16 -9.56
CA GLY A 13 3.33 21.67 -10.13
C GLY A 13 4.49 20.66 -10.20
N GLY A 14 4.20 19.36 -10.04
CA GLY A 14 5.21 18.31 -9.97
C GLY A 14 5.95 18.26 -8.63
N GLU A 15 5.39 18.90 -7.61
CA GLU A 15 5.78 18.68 -6.23
C GLU A 15 5.08 17.40 -5.70
N GLY A 16 5.65 16.78 -4.67
CA GLY A 16 5.19 15.47 -4.17
C GLY A 16 3.76 15.49 -3.60
N VAL A 17 3.40 14.47 -2.83
CA VAL A 17 2.13 14.50 -2.08
C VAL A 17 2.30 15.36 -0.82
N ALA A 18 1.49 16.41 -0.69
CA ALA A 18 1.46 17.23 0.51
C ALA A 18 0.95 16.44 1.72
N ILE A 19 1.60 16.56 2.88
CA ILE A 19 1.20 15.89 4.13
C ILE A 19 -0.23 16.29 4.56
N GLU A 20 -0.65 17.50 4.19
CA GLU A 20 -2.00 18.02 4.45
C GLU A 20 -3.09 17.52 3.49
N SER A 21 -2.73 16.71 2.48
CA SER A 21 -3.69 16.19 1.51
C SER A 21 -4.87 15.51 2.19
N ILE A 22 -6.10 15.83 1.77
CA ILE A 22 -7.32 15.20 2.31
C ILE A 22 -7.36 13.68 2.08
N PHE A 23 -6.58 13.18 1.13
CA PHE A 23 -6.56 11.77 0.76
C PHE A 23 -5.52 10.93 1.50
N ILE A 24 -4.47 11.52 2.10
CA ILE A 24 -3.43 10.73 2.80
C ILE A 24 -3.98 10.10 4.09
N TYR A 25 -3.56 8.87 4.39
CA TYR A 25 -3.82 8.29 5.71
C TYR A 25 -2.96 9.01 6.75
N ARG A 26 -3.63 9.56 7.76
CA ARG A 26 -3.04 10.36 8.82
C ARG A 26 -3.31 9.70 10.18
N PRO A 27 -2.28 9.23 10.91
CA PRO A 27 -2.48 8.62 12.23
C PRO A 27 -3.01 9.59 13.29
N ASP A 28 -2.84 10.90 13.09
CA ASP A 28 -3.35 11.96 13.95
C ASP A 28 -4.82 12.33 13.64
N ARG A 29 -5.34 11.97 12.46
CA ARG A 29 -6.70 12.28 12.00
C ARG A 29 -7.59 11.04 11.88
N LYS A 30 -7.53 10.14 12.86
CA LYS A 30 -8.29 8.85 12.86
C LYS A 30 -9.81 8.99 12.76
N ARG A 31 -10.38 10.14 13.13
CA ARG A 31 -11.83 10.43 12.98
C ARG A 31 -12.25 10.71 11.53
N GLU A 32 -11.29 11.05 10.67
CA GLU A 32 -11.52 11.31 9.24
C GLU A 32 -11.55 9.98 8.48
N ILE A 33 -12.64 9.22 8.64
CA ILE A 33 -12.76 7.82 8.20
C ILE A 33 -12.45 7.59 6.71
N TRP A 34 -12.67 8.59 5.86
CA TRP A 34 -12.36 8.50 4.43
C TRP A 34 -10.86 8.27 4.17
N ARG A 35 -9.98 8.74 5.07
CA ARG A 35 -8.53 8.56 4.96
C ARG A 35 -8.09 7.11 5.06
N PHE A 36 -8.89 6.23 5.67
CA PHE A 36 -8.63 4.79 5.71
C PHE A 36 -8.82 4.11 4.35
N PHE A 37 -9.45 4.81 3.39
CA PHE A 37 -9.71 4.30 2.05
C PHE A 37 -8.99 5.13 0.99
N LEU A 38 -9.14 6.45 1.02
CA LEU A 38 -8.73 7.34 -0.08
C LEU A 38 -7.21 7.47 -0.22
N TYR A 39 -6.42 7.01 0.76
CA TYR A 39 -4.96 6.98 0.66
C TYR A 39 -4.45 6.15 -0.52
N MET A 40 -5.25 5.18 -0.96
CA MET A 40 -4.97 4.35 -2.13
C MET A 40 -4.98 5.13 -3.46
N LEU A 41 -5.53 6.35 -3.48
CA LEU A 41 -5.54 7.23 -4.65
C LEU A 41 -4.26 8.04 -4.79
N LEU A 42 -3.40 8.03 -3.77
CA LEU A 42 -2.15 8.76 -3.76
C LEU A 42 -0.98 7.78 -3.83
N HIS A 43 0.12 8.24 -4.39
CA HIS A 43 1.43 7.58 -4.29
C HIS A 43 2.45 8.63 -3.90
N ALA A 44 3.43 8.24 -3.07
CA ALA A 44 4.49 9.16 -2.69
C ALA A 44 5.29 9.54 -3.95
N GLY A 45 5.09 10.77 -4.44
CA GLY A 45 5.97 11.39 -5.43
C GLY A 45 7.09 12.13 -4.71
N TYR A 46 8.32 11.97 -5.19
CA TYR A 46 9.47 12.70 -4.66
C TYR A 46 9.39 14.18 -5.05
N GLY A 47 9.82 15.07 -4.13
CA GLY A 47 10.20 16.43 -4.49
C GLY A 47 11.32 16.39 -5.54
N ARG A 48 11.34 17.37 -6.44
CA ARG A 48 12.30 17.43 -7.56
C ARG A 48 13.75 17.49 -7.02
N ILE A 49 14.45 16.35 -6.98
CA ILE A 49 15.91 16.32 -6.75
C ILE A 49 16.57 16.75 -8.06
N GLU A 50 17.04 17.99 -8.13
CA GLU A 50 17.76 18.53 -9.28
C GLU A 50 19.28 18.26 -9.16
N VAL A 51 19.78 17.21 -9.80
CA VAL A 51 21.24 17.03 -9.93
C VAL A 51 21.76 17.94 -11.04
N THR A 52 22.53 18.97 -10.67
CA THR A 52 23.14 19.90 -11.62
C THR A 52 24.52 19.40 -12.03
N LEU A 53 24.62 18.72 -13.19
CA LEU A 53 25.91 18.40 -13.78
C LEU A 53 26.53 19.67 -14.40
N ARG A 54 27.65 20.14 -13.84
CA ARG A 54 28.45 21.21 -14.44
C ARG A 54 29.31 20.62 -15.57
N LEU A 55 28.84 20.67 -16.82
CA LEU A 55 29.74 20.58 -17.96
C LEU A 55 30.36 21.97 -18.21
N GLY A 56 31.69 22.02 -18.29
CA GLY A 56 32.42 23.25 -18.58
C GLY A 56 32.26 23.67 -20.05
N SER A 57 31.47 24.71 -20.32
CA SER A 57 31.53 25.59 -21.51
C SER A 57 30.40 26.65 -21.47
N PRO A 58 30.47 27.75 -22.26
CA PRO A 58 29.69 28.97 -22.00
C PRO A 58 28.19 28.90 -22.35
N LEU A 59 27.75 27.89 -23.11
CA LEU A 59 26.35 27.73 -23.51
C LEU A 59 25.61 26.87 -22.49
N ARG A 60 25.16 27.52 -21.42
CA ARG A 60 24.42 26.92 -20.30
C ARG A 60 23.05 26.39 -20.77
N LYS A 61 22.98 25.14 -21.23
CA LYS A 61 21.75 24.35 -21.17
C LYS A 61 21.89 23.35 -20.01
N PHE A 62 21.13 23.61 -18.95
CA PHE A 62 21.01 22.70 -17.82
C PHE A 62 20.15 21.50 -18.25
N ILE A 63 20.74 20.31 -18.27
CA ILE A 63 19.96 19.06 -18.38
C ILE A 63 19.64 18.64 -16.95
N LYS A 64 18.36 18.69 -16.58
CA LYS A 64 17.86 18.31 -15.26
C LYS A 64 17.30 16.88 -15.33
N PHE A 65 17.87 15.95 -14.58
CA PHE A 65 17.34 14.57 -14.47
C PHE A 65 16.70 14.37 -13.10
N PRO A 66 15.40 14.05 -13.02
CA PRO A 66 14.75 13.74 -11.74
C PRO A 66 14.97 12.27 -11.38
N ILE A 67 16.02 11.98 -10.60
CA ILE A 67 16.43 10.60 -10.27
C ILE A 67 15.50 9.95 -9.24
N GLY A 68 15.09 10.67 -8.19
CA GLY A 68 14.22 10.16 -7.11
C GLY A 68 12.77 9.86 -7.55
N LEU A 69 12.37 10.28 -8.75
CA LEU A 69 11.07 9.93 -9.32
C LEU A 69 10.98 8.45 -9.70
N PHE A 70 12.09 7.85 -10.15
CA PHE A 70 12.08 6.53 -10.78
C PHE A 70 11.53 5.42 -9.87
N ASP A 71 11.94 5.39 -8.61
CA ASP A 71 11.50 4.34 -7.66
C ASP A 71 9.99 4.42 -7.41
N SER A 72 9.44 5.62 -7.19
CA SER A 72 8.00 5.85 -7.06
C SER A 72 7.24 5.43 -8.33
N TRP A 73 7.77 5.72 -9.52
CA TRP A 73 7.18 5.28 -10.79
C TRP A 73 7.22 3.77 -10.95
N LEU A 74 8.30 3.10 -10.54
CA LEU A 74 8.39 1.64 -10.56
C LEU A 74 7.38 1.00 -9.62
N HIS A 75 7.16 1.54 -8.43
CA HIS A 75 6.14 1.02 -7.49
C HIS A 75 4.71 1.18 -8.04
N VAL A 76 4.39 2.32 -8.66
CA VAL A 76 3.09 2.52 -9.33
C VAL A 76 2.95 1.57 -10.52
N ALA A 77 3.99 1.47 -11.36
CA ALA A 77 4.00 0.58 -12.51
C ALA A 77 3.80 -0.88 -12.09
N PHE A 78 4.48 -1.33 -11.04
CA PHE A 78 4.30 -2.66 -10.46
C PHE A 78 2.85 -2.89 -10.04
N ASN A 79 2.26 -1.97 -9.27
CA ASN A 79 0.86 -2.10 -8.85
C ASN A 79 -0.10 -2.18 -10.05
N VAL A 80 0.12 -1.36 -11.08
CA VAL A 80 -0.70 -1.36 -12.31
C VAL A 80 -0.55 -2.68 -13.06
N VAL A 81 0.68 -3.17 -13.23
CA VAL A 81 0.96 -4.46 -13.88
C VAL A 81 0.28 -5.60 -13.13
N VAL A 82 0.37 -5.64 -11.79
CA VAL A 82 -0.34 -6.64 -10.99
C VAL A 82 -1.85 -6.50 -11.16
N GLN A 83 -2.42 -5.30 -11.08
CA GLN A 83 -3.86 -5.11 -11.29
C GLN A 83 -4.33 -5.61 -12.67
N ILE A 84 -3.53 -5.41 -13.71
CA ILE A 84 -3.85 -5.87 -15.07
C ILE A 84 -3.67 -7.39 -15.20
N LEU A 85 -2.54 -7.95 -14.78
CA LEU A 85 -2.21 -9.36 -15.01
C LEU A 85 -2.84 -10.33 -14.00
N VAL A 86 -3.11 -9.86 -12.78
CA VAL A 86 -3.61 -10.66 -11.65
C VAL A 86 -5.07 -10.28 -11.36
N GLY A 87 -5.36 -8.99 -11.27
CA GLY A 87 -6.70 -8.46 -10.97
C GLY A 87 -7.72 -8.71 -12.08
N LEU A 88 -7.43 -8.32 -13.33
CA LEU A 88 -8.41 -8.45 -14.43
C LEU A 88 -8.83 -9.91 -14.69
N PRO A 89 -7.92 -10.91 -14.71
CA PRO A 89 -8.36 -12.30 -14.87
C PRO A 89 -9.25 -12.78 -13.73
N LEU A 90 -8.99 -12.37 -12.48
CA LEU A 90 -9.89 -12.67 -11.37
C LEU A 90 -11.27 -12.02 -11.56
N GLU A 91 -11.30 -10.78 -12.04
CA GLU A 91 -12.53 -10.05 -12.32
C GLU A 91 -13.35 -10.70 -13.43
N MET A 92 -12.71 -11.17 -14.50
CA MET A 92 -13.38 -11.87 -15.60
C MET A 92 -14.03 -13.18 -15.14
N VAL A 93 -13.44 -13.89 -14.17
CA VAL A 93 -13.97 -15.17 -13.66
C VAL A 93 -15.04 -14.95 -12.59
N HIS A 94 -14.78 -14.08 -11.63
CA HIS A 94 -15.63 -13.94 -10.43
C HIS A 94 -16.60 -12.77 -10.51
N GLY A 95 -16.32 -11.76 -11.34
CA GLY A 95 -17.13 -10.55 -11.50
C GLY A 95 -16.59 -9.37 -10.69
N SER A 96 -16.79 -8.17 -11.23
CA SER A 96 -16.21 -6.90 -10.75
C SER A 96 -16.51 -6.60 -9.29
N LEU A 97 -17.76 -6.78 -8.85
CA LEU A 97 -18.17 -6.43 -7.48
C LEU A 97 -17.42 -7.25 -6.42
N ARG A 98 -17.20 -8.54 -6.68
CA ARG A 98 -16.50 -9.45 -5.74
C ARG A 98 -15.02 -9.07 -5.64
N ILE A 99 -14.39 -8.76 -6.77
CA ILE A 99 -12.99 -8.34 -6.81
C ILE A 99 -12.81 -6.94 -6.19
N ALA A 100 -13.74 -6.02 -6.44
CA ALA A 100 -13.77 -4.72 -5.80
C ALA A 100 -13.89 -4.85 -4.27
N ALA A 101 -14.76 -5.73 -3.77
CA ALA A 101 -14.90 -5.97 -2.33
C ALA A 101 -13.59 -6.49 -1.69
N ILE A 102 -12.92 -7.45 -2.32
CA ILE A 102 -11.60 -7.96 -1.89
C ILE A 102 -10.57 -6.84 -1.86
N TYR A 103 -10.49 -6.06 -2.93
CA TYR A 103 -9.52 -4.96 -3.05
C TYR A 103 -9.74 -3.90 -1.96
N MET A 104 -11.00 -3.46 -1.77
CA MET A 104 -11.35 -2.47 -0.77
C MET A 104 -11.12 -2.96 0.66
N ALA A 105 -11.41 -4.24 0.93
CA ALA A 105 -11.10 -4.85 2.22
C ALA A 105 -9.59 -4.87 2.48
N GLY A 106 -8.77 -5.15 1.46
CA GLY A 106 -7.32 -5.07 1.52
C GLY A 106 -6.81 -3.68 1.89
N VAL A 107 -7.33 -2.65 1.24
CA VAL A 107 -6.96 -1.25 1.51
C VAL A 107 -7.31 -0.86 2.95
N LEU A 108 -8.52 -1.19 3.39
CA LEU A 108 -9.00 -0.90 4.74
C LEU A 108 -8.20 -1.67 5.80
N ALA A 109 -7.95 -2.95 5.58
CA ALA A 109 -7.12 -3.76 6.47
C ALA A 109 -5.68 -3.24 6.53
N GLY A 110 -5.13 -2.75 5.40
CA GLY A 110 -3.81 -2.14 5.35
C GLY A 110 -3.68 -0.91 6.25
N SER A 111 -4.65 0.00 6.20
CA SER A 111 -4.66 1.21 7.04
C SER A 111 -4.98 0.90 8.50
N LEU A 112 -5.97 0.04 8.78
CA LEU A 112 -6.29 -0.40 10.14
C LEU A 112 -5.14 -1.19 10.79
N GLY A 113 -4.52 -2.11 10.06
CA GLY A 113 -3.39 -2.90 10.57
C GLY A 113 -2.19 -2.00 10.90
N THR A 114 -1.86 -1.06 10.00
CA THR A 114 -0.80 -0.06 10.25
C THR A 114 -1.14 0.80 11.46
N SER A 115 -2.39 1.26 11.60
CA SER A 115 -2.79 2.10 12.73
C SER A 115 -2.54 1.47 14.11
N VAL A 116 -2.59 0.13 14.19
CA VAL A 116 -2.39 -0.63 15.43
C VAL A 116 -0.93 -0.97 15.64
N MET A 117 -0.26 -1.48 14.59
CA MET A 117 1.11 -2.01 14.70
C MET A 117 2.19 -0.95 14.54
N ASP A 118 1.89 0.12 13.80
CA ASP A 118 2.76 1.25 13.55
C ASP A 118 1.97 2.58 13.58
N PRO A 119 1.50 3.00 14.77
CA PRO A 119 0.53 4.08 14.94
C PRO A 119 1.06 5.47 14.56
N GLY A 120 2.33 5.61 14.17
CA GLY A 120 2.95 6.88 13.76
C GLY A 120 3.11 7.03 12.25
N VAL A 121 2.79 6.01 11.46
CA VAL A 121 3.07 5.99 10.02
C VAL A 121 1.91 6.54 9.19
N TYR A 122 2.27 7.43 8.26
CA TYR A 122 1.39 7.90 7.19
C TYR A 122 1.38 6.88 6.06
N LEU A 123 0.23 6.69 5.42
CA LEU A 123 0.13 5.80 4.27
C LEU A 123 -0.32 6.56 3.03
N VAL A 124 0.30 6.21 1.92
CA VAL A 124 -0.12 6.47 0.55
C VAL A 124 0.10 5.19 -0.23
N GLY A 125 -0.76 4.93 -1.21
CA GLY A 125 -0.55 3.86 -2.16
C GLY A 125 -1.62 2.78 -2.10
N ALA A 126 -1.88 2.21 -3.26
CA ALA A 126 -2.90 1.18 -3.47
C ALA A 126 -2.46 -0.23 -3.08
N SER A 127 -1.24 -0.40 -2.56
CA SER A 127 -0.59 -1.71 -2.44
C SER A 127 -1.28 -2.66 -1.45
N GLY A 128 -1.95 -2.16 -0.40
CA GLY A 128 -2.79 -3.00 0.47
C GLY A 128 -3.88 -3.75 -0.31
N GLY A 129 -4.49 -3.10 -1.30
CA GLY A 129 -5.44 -3.75 -2.21
C GLY A 129 -4.76 -4.68 -3.23
N VAL A 130 -3.55 -4.34 -3.70
CA VAL A 130 -2.77 -5.19 -4.61
C VAL A 130 -2.37 -6.51 -3.95
N TYR A 131 -1.89 -6.46 -2.70
CA TYR A 131 -1.59 -7.65 -1.91
C TYR A 131 -2.85 -8.46 -1.59
N ALA A 132 -4.00 -7.81 -1.43
CA ALA A 132 -5.27 -8.52 -1.34
C ALA A 132 -5.62 -9.28 -2.63
N LEU A 133 -5.37 -8.70 -3.82
CA LEU A 133 -5.56 -9.40 -5.09
C LEU A 133 -4.58 -10.58 -5.26
N LEU A 134 -3.31 -10.41 -4.89
CA LEU A 134 -2.33 -11.50 -4.89
C LEU A 134 -2.79 -12.64 -3.98
N ALA A 135 -3.22 -12.34 -2.74
CA ALA A 135 -3.73 -13.35 -1.82
C ALA A 135 -5.08 -13.95 -2.24
N ALA A 136 -5.91 -13.21 -2.99
CA ALA A 136 -7.15 -13.75 -3.55
C ALA A 136 -6.90 -14.86 -4.59
N HIS A 137 -5.72 -14.92 -5.22
CA HIS A 137 -5.35 -16.08 -6.03
C HIS A 137 -5.18 -17.34 -5.18
N LEU A 138 -4.59 -17.22 -3.98
CA LEU A 138 -4.52 -18.32 -3.04
C LEU A 138 -5.92 -18.76 -2.62
N ALA A 139 -6.80 -17.83 -2.25
CA ALA A 139 -8.19 -18.14 -1.94
C ALA A 139 -8.91 -18.86 -3.10
N ASN A 140 -8.72 -18.38 -4.34
CA ASN A 140 -9.32 -18.99 -5.52
C ASN A 140 -8.83 -20.43 -5.75
N VAL A 141 -7.53 -20.68 -5.59
CA VAL A 141 -6.97 -22.03 -5.72
C VAL A 141 -7.47 -22.94 -4.61
N LEU A 142 -7.59 -22.45 -3.37
CA LEU A 142 -8.15 -23.22 -2.26
C LEU A 142 -9.60 -23.63 -2.50
N LEU A 143 -10.41 -22.75 -3.09
CA LEU A 143 -11.82 -23.04 -3.40
C LEU A 143 -12.00 -23.92 -4.62
N ASN A 144 -11.14 -23.78 -5.63
CA ASN A 144 -11.40 -24.30 -6.97
C ASN A 144 -10.30 -25.23 -7.50
N TYR A 145 -9.40 -25.73 -6.63
CA TYR A 145 -8.20 -26.49 -6.99
C TYR A 145 -8.46 -27.55 -8.07
N HIS A 146 -9.48 -28.38 -7.87
CA HIS A 146 -9.82 -29.49 -8.76
C HIS A 146 -10.34 -29.06 -10.15
N HIS A 147 -10.78 -27.81 -10.29
CA HIS A 147 -11.28 -27.24 -11.54
C HIS A 147 -10.24 -26.35 -12.25
N MET A 148 -9.05 -26.18 -11.68
CA MET A 148 -8.00 -25.33 -12.26
C MET A 148 -6.91 -26.16 -12.91
N HIS A 149 -6.70 -25.96 -14.21
CA HIS A 149 -5.50 -26.43 -14.88
C HIS A 149 -4.30 -25.65 -14.32
N CYS A 150 -3.36 -26.37 -13.68
CA CYS A 150 -2.11 -25.80 -13.16
C CYS A 150 -2.26 -24.73 -12.07
N GLY A 151 -3.18 -24.91 -11.11
CA GLY A 151 -3.35 -23.98 -9.98
C GLY A 151 -2.04 -23.68 -9.21
N VAL A 152 -1.17 -24.67 -9.05
CA VAL A 152 0.15 -24.52 -8.40
C VAL A 152 1.06 -23.54 -9.16
N VAL A 153 1.10 -23.60 -10.50
CA VAL A 153 1.92 -22.68 -11.31
C VAL A 153 1.45 -21.24 -11.12
N ARG A 154 0.14 -21.02 -11.02
CA ARG A 154 -0.44 -19.71 -10.71
C ARG A 154 0.01 -19.21 -9.34
N LEU A 155 0.04 -20.08 -8.32
CA LEU A 155 0.54 -19.73 -6.98
C LEU A 155 2.03 -19.40 -6.99
N LEU A 156 2.84 -20.17 -7.73
CA LEU A 156 4.28 -19.90 -7.87
C LEU A 156 4.52 -18.54 -8.53
N GLY A 157 3.77 -18.20 -9.59
CA GLY A 157 3.87 -16.89 -10.24
C GLY A 157 3.49 -15.74 -9.31
N VAL A 158 2.38 -15.87 -8.57
CA VAL A 158 1.95 -14.86 -7.58
C VAL A 158 2.97 -14.70 -6.46
N PHE A 159 3.51 -15.82 -5.95
CA PHE A 159 4.53 -15.80 -4.90
C PHE A 159 5.83 -15.15 -5.38
N ALA A 160 6.25 -15.43 -6.62
CA ALA A 160 7.42 -14.79 -7.23
C ALA A 160 7.23 -13.28 -7.37
N ILE A 161 6.06 -12.84 -7.84
CA ILE A 161 5.70 -11.40 -7.95
C ILE A 161 5.74 -10.72 -6.57
N ALA A 162 5.08 -11.31 -5.57
CA ALA A 162 5.06 -10.76 -4.20
C ALA A 162 6.46 -10.72 -3.58
N SER A 163 7.26 -11.77 -3.78
CA SER A 163 8.62 -11.87 -3.26
C SER A 163 9.56 -10.87 -3.93
N ALA A 164 9.39 -10.59 -5.23
CA ALA A 164 10.17 -9.58 -5.92
C ALA A 164 9.90 -8.17 -5.39
N ASP A 165 8.63 -7.82 -5.13
CA ASP A 165 8.24 -6.52 -4.56
C ASP A 165 8.75 -6.34 -3.14
N VAL A 166 8.53 -7.33 -2.26
CA VAL A 166 9.07 -7.31 -0.88
C VAL A 166 10.59 -7.27 -0.91
N GLY A 167 11.23 -8.08 -1.76
CA GLY A 167 12.68 -8.15 -1.90
C GLY A 167 13.29 -6.83 -2.34
N PHE A 168 12.67 -6.14 -3.31
CA PHE A 168 13.09 -4.80 -3.75
C PHE A 168 12.93 -3.78 -2.63
N ALA A 169 11.81 -3.78 -1.90
CA ALA A 169 11.60 -2.89 -0.77
C ALA A 169 12.61 -3.12 0.38
N VAL A 170 12.95 -4.38 0.67
CA VAL A 170 13.98 -4.75 1.65
C VAL A 170 15.36 -4.32 1.18
N TYR A 171 15.71 -4.57 -0.09
CA TYR A 171 16.98 -4.13 -0.67
C TYR A 171 17.15 -2.61 -0.56
N ASN A 172 16.16 -1.83 -0.96
CA ASN A 172 16.21 -0.37 -0.86
C ASN A 172 16.38 0.10 0.59
N ARG A 173 15.74 -0.60 1.54
CA ARG A 173 15.83 -0.26 2.97
C ARG A 173 17.20 -0.51 3.60
N TYR A 174 17.94 -1.52 3.15
CA TYR A 174 19.20 -1.93 3.80
C TYR A 174 20.46 -1.70 2.96
N ALA A 175 20.35 -1.70 1.63
CA ALA A 175 21.48 -1.58 0.70
C ALA A 175 21.54 -0.21 -0.01
N GLY A 176 20.45 0.57 0.00
CA GLY A 176 20.34 1.85 -0.72
C GLY A 176 21.13 3.03 -0.16
N GLY A 177 21.91 2.85 0.92
CA GLY A 177 22.60 3.93 1.62
C GLY A 177 21.63 4.77 2.46
N GLY A 178 21.70 4.61 3.78
CA GLY A 178 20.83 5.29 4.76
C GLY A 178 21.06 6.80 4.91
N ASP A 179 21.65 7.46 3.90
CA ASP A 179 21.85 8.89 3.91
C ASP A 179 20.64 9.51 3.20
N GLY A 180 19.75 10.19 3.95
CA GLY A 180 18.45 10.74 3.54
C GLY A 180 18.44 11.72 2.36
N VAL A 181 19.49 11.74 1.52
CA VAL A 181 19.59 12.48 0.27
C VAL A 181 19.16 11.56 -0.89
N GLY A 182 17.88 11.16 -0.90
CA GLY A 182 17.21 10.68 -2.12
C GLY A 182 16.63 9.26 -2.15
N GLY A 183 16.56 8.53 -1.02
CA GLY A 183 15.94 7.20 -0.97
C GLY A 183 14.40 7.21 -0.88
N ALA A 184 13.69 6.40 -1.68
CA ALA A 184 12.22 6.23 -1.64
C ALA A 184 11.68 6.14 -0.19
N PRO A 185 10.56 6.82 0.16
CA PRO A 185 9.95 6.66 1.48
C PRO A 185 9.61 5.18 1.74
N PRO A 186 9.81 4.69 2.96
CA PRO A 186 9.75 3.25 3.24
C PRO A 186 8.34 2.69 3.01
N VAL A 187 8.28 1.56 2.32
CA VAL A 187 7.04 0.82 2.10
C VAL A 187 6.59 0.16 3.41
N SER A 188 5.29 0.26 3.74
CA SER A 188 4.72 -0.38 4.92
C SER A 188 4.50 -1.88 4.70
N PHE A 189 5.36 -2.71 5.29
CA PHE A 189 5.17 -4.17 5.31
C PHE A 189 3.89 -4.59 6.05
N VAL A 190 3.49 -3.84 7.07
CA VAL A 190 2.25 -4.09 7.81
C VAL A 190 1.04 -3.93 6.89
N ALA A 191 1.01 -2.86 6.07
CA ALA A 191 -0.08 -2.64 5.13
C ALA A 191 -0.19 -3.77 4.09
N HIS A 192 0.94 -4.25 3.59
CA HIS A 192 1.00 -5.39 2.65
C HIS A 192 0.49 -6.68 3.29
N LEU A 193 0.96 -7.01 4.50
CA LEU A 193 0.57 -8.21 5.21
C LEU A 193 -0.92 -8.19 5.59
N ALA A 194 -1.41 -7.09 6.17
CA ALA A 194 -2.81 -6.96 6.53
C ALA A 194 -3.73 -7.00 5.29
N GLY A 195 -3.30 -6.37 4.19
CA GLY A 195 -3.96 -6.47 2.89
C GLY A 195 -4.04 -7.91 2.37
N ALA A 196 -2.93 -8.65 2.40
CA ALA A 196 -2.90 -10.05 1.99
C ALA A 196 -3.81 -10.94 2.85
N LEU A 197 -3.80 -10.76 4.17
CA LEU A 197 -4.70 -11.49 5.07
C LEU A 197 -6.16 -11.22 4.76
N ALA A 198 -6.54 -9.94 4.54
CA ALA A 198 -7.88 -9.58 4.11
C ALA A 198 -8.25 -10.17 2.75
N GLY A 199 -7.32 -10.17 1.79
CA GLY A 199 -7.54 -10.75 0.47
C GLY A 199 -7.78 -12.26 0.51
N LEU A 200 -7.03 -12.98 1.35
CA LEU A 200 -7.25 -14.40 1.58
C LEU A 200 -8.61 -14.66 2.22
N THR A 201 -8.94 -13.97 3.32
CA THR A 201 -10.18 -14.23 4.07
C THR A 201 -11.41 -13.79 3.28
N ILE A 202 -11.45 -12.56 2.78
CA ILE A 202 -12.57 -12.06 1.96
C ILE A 202 -12.64 -12.81 0.64
N GLY A 203 -11.51 -13.21 0.06
CA GLY A 203 -11.47 -14.06 -1.13
C GLY A 203 -12.20 -15.39 -0.92
N LEU A 204 -11.99 -16.07 0.21
CA LEU A 204 -12.70 -17.31 0.55
C LEU A 204 -14.22 -17.09 0.70
N ILE A 205 -14.62 -15.87 1.07
CA ILE A 205 -16.02 -15.44 1.26
C ILE A 205 -16.72 -15.13 -0.05
N VAL A 206 -16.11 -14.29 -0.88
CA VAL A 206 -16.80 -13.67 -2.00
C VAL A 206 -16.42 -14.26 -3.34
N LEU A 207 -15.39 -15.10 -3.45
CA LEU A 207 -15.12 -15.77 -4.72
C LEU A 207 -16.14 -16.87 -5.01
N LYS A 208 -16.32 -17.18 -6.29
CA LYS A 208 -17.20 -18.27 -6.72
C LYS A 208 -16.54 -19.60 -6.32
N ASN A 209 -17.27 -20.45 -5.60
CA ASN A 209 -16.89 -21.82 -5.31
C ASN A 209 -17.62 -22.75 -6.30
N PHE A 210 -16.88 -23.49 -7.12
CA PHE A 210 -17.42 -24.40 -8.13
C PHE A 210 -17.64 -25.84 -7.62
N GLY A 211 -17.02 -26.24 -6.51
CA GLY A 211 -17.16 -27.56 -5.89
C GLY A 211 -17.56 -27.44 -4.42
N GLN A 212 -18.84 -27.62 -4.09
CA GLN A 212 -19.30 -27.42 -2.72
C GLN A 212 -18.89 -28.56 -1.78
N ASN A 213 -17.93 -28.34 -0.87
CA ASN A 213 -17.61 -29.27 0.21
C ASN A 213 -17.98 -28.71 1.60
N LEU A 214 -18.41 -29.58 2.53
CA LEU A 214 -18.83 -29.16 3.88
C LEU A 214 -17.64 -28.70 4.75
N HIS A 215 -16.49 -29.34 4.64
CA HIS A 215 -15.28 -28.98 5.40
C HIS A 215 -14.76 -27.58 5.05
N GLU A 216 -14.93 -27.16 3.79
CA GLU A 216 -14.60 -25.80 3.32
C GLU A 216 -15.45 -24.74 4.04
N LYS A 217 -16.71 -25.05 4.40
CA LYS A 217 -17.60 -24.13 5.13
C LYS A 217 -17.13 -23.88 6.56
N LEU A 218 -16.46 -24.83 7.22
CA LEU A 218 -15.97 -24.61 8.60
C LEU A 218 -14.76 -23.67 8.62
N ILE A 219 -13.77 -23.92 7.75
CA ILE A 219 -12.57 -23.06 7.61
C ILE A 219 -12.99 -21.62 7.28
N TRP A 220 -14.04 -21.48 6.48
CA TRP A 220 -14.64 -20.20 6.14
C TRP A 220 -15.14 -19.41 7.36
N TRP A 221 -15.92 -20.04 8.24
CA TRP A 221 -16.47 -19.39 9.43
C TRP A 221 -15.38 -19.01 10.43
N VAL A 222 -14.35 -19.85 10.57
CA VAL A 222 -13.19 -19.54 11.40
C VAL A 222 -12.43 -18.34 10.83
N GLY A 223 -12.14 -18.34 9.52
CA GLY A 223 -11.46 -17.24 8.84
C GLY A 223 -12.23 -15.92 8.91
N LEU A 224 -13.54 -15.96 8.73
CA LEU A 224 -14.43 -14.81 8.88
C LEU A 224 -14.45 -14.31 10.34
N GLY A 225 -14.54 -15.21 11.31
CA GLY A 225 -14.53 -14.87 12.73
C GLY A 225 -13.25 -14.13 13.13
N VAL A 226 -12.09 -14.65 12.71
CA VAL A 226 -10.78 -14.00 12.96
C VAL A 226 -10.72 -12.63 12.29
N TYR A 227 -11.11 -12.52 11.01
CA TYR A 227 -11.09 -11.25 10.29
C TYR A 227 -11.99 -10.19 10.94
N MET A 228 -13.21 -10.56 11.33
CA MET A 228 -14.13 -9.65 12.00
C MET A 228 -13.61 -9.23 13.37
N ALA A 229 -13.02 -10.16 14.14
CA ALA A 229 -12.44 -9.86 15.44
C ALA A 229 -11.26 -8.88 15.32
N CYS A 230 -10.33 -9.12 14.39
CA CYS A 230 -9.19 -8.23 14.15
C CYS A 230 -9.63 -6.85 13.65
N THR A 231 -10.60 -6.80 12.73
CA THR A 231 -11.13 -5.54 12.20
C THR A 231 -11.85 -4.74 13.29
N LEU A 232 -12.71 -5.41 14.08
CA LEU A 232 -13.40 -4.79 15.20
C LEU A 232 -12.41 -4.26 16.24
N PHE A 233 -11.41 -5.06 16.61
CA PHE A 233 -10.34 -4.63 17.52
C PHE A 233 -9.62 -3.38 16.99
N ALA A 234 -9.23 -3.36 15.70
CA ALA A 234 -8.56 -2.21 15.11
C ALA A 234 -9.45 -0.97 15.06
N ILE A 235 -10.75 -1.12 14.78
CA ILE A 235 -11.72 -0.02 14.84
C ILE A 235 -11.81 0.53 16.26
N LEU A 236 -12.01 -0.34 17.26
CA LEU A 236 -12.09 0.07 18.66
C LEU A 236 -10.78 0.73 19.12
N TYR A 237 -9.62 0.21 18.70
CA TYR A 237 -8.33 0.83 18.94
C TYR A 237 -8.31 2.27 18.42
N ASN A 238 -8.72 2.51 17.17
CA ASN A 238 -8.75 3.86 16.59
C ASN A 238 -9.76 4.79 17.28
N VAL A 239 -10.87 4.25 17.80
CA VAL A 239 -11.89 5.03 18.53
C VAL A 239 -11.40 5.44 19.92
N PHE A 240 -10.69 4.56 20.63
CA PHE A 240 -10.31 4.77 22.04
C PHE A 240 -8.85 5.21 22.24
N SER A 241 -7.98 5.07 21.25
CA SER A 241 -6.58 5.52 21.35
C SER A 241 -6.48 7.03 21.11
N ASP A 242 -6.32 7.81 22.17
CA ASP A 242 -5.95 9.23 22.01
C ASP A 242 -4.49 9.32 21.59
N THR A 243 -4.26 9.77 20.35
CA THR A 243 -2.91 9.99 19.79
C THR A 243 -2.44 11.43 20.04
N SER A 244 -3.10 12.13 20.98
CA SER A 244 -2.95 13.55 21.29
C SER A 244 -1.51 13.94 21.65
N SER A 245 -0.74 13.02 22.27
CA SER A 245 0.66 13.27 22.66
C SER A 245 1.64 13.30 21.48
N ARG A 246 1.27 12.76 20.31
CA ARG A 246 2.10 12.75 19.09
C ARG A 246 1.69 13.83 18.08
N ALA A 247 0.45 14.32 18.16
CA ALA A 247 -0.02 15.43 17.33
C ALA A 247 0.74 16.74 17.62
N VAL A 248 1.12 16.97 18.89
CA VAL A 248 1.92 18.15 19.31
C VAL A 248 3.27 18.22 18.59
N PHE A 249 3.93 17.08 18.35
CA PHE A 249 5.23 17.05 17.64
C PHE A 249 5.12 17.25 16.12
N LEU A 250 3.92 17.10 15.54
CA LEU A 250 3.69 17.20 14.10
C LEU A 250 3.22 18.60 13.68
N ASP A 251 2.59 19.36 14.58
CA ASP A 251 2.28 20.78 14.36
C ASP A 251 3.56 21.64 14.24
N ASP A 252 4.69 21.14 14.74
CA ASP A 252 6.02 21.76 14.63
C ASP A 252 6.75 21.44 13.30
N ILE A 253 6.24 20.50 12.49
CA ILE A 253 6.82 20.20 11.17
C ILE A 253 6.30 21.25 10.17
N PRO A 254 7.19 21.94 9.41
CA PRO A 254 6.78 22.90 8.39
C PRO A 254 5.77 22.28 7.43
N LYS A 255 4.61 22.94 7.26
CA LYS A 255 3.46 22.47 6.46
C LYS A 255 3.76 22.35 4.96
N ASP A 256 4.91 22.87 4.55
CA ASP A 256 5.45 22.90 3.20
C ASP A 256 6.17 21.57 2.86
N ASN A 257 6.37 20.70 3.86
CA ASN A 257 6.99 19.41 3.65
C ASN A 257 6.04 18.46 2.91
N PHE A 258 6.49 18.04 1.72
CA PHE A 258 6.03 16.82 1.07
C PHE A 258 6.42 15.62 1.94
N VAL A 259 5.76 14.46 1.79
CA VAL A 259 6.01 13.27 2.62
C VAL A 259 7.52 12.90 2.63
N PHE A 260 8.24 13.38 3.65
CA PHE A 260 9.55 12.97 4.12
C PHE A 260 9.32 12.38 5.50
N VAL A 261 9.15 11.06 5.59
CA VAL A 261 8.95 10.39 6.89
C VAL A 261 10.31 9.92 7.38
N GLU A 262 11.05 10.80 8.06
CA GLU A 262 12.08 10.37 9.00
C GLU A 262 11.46 10.29 10.40
N PRO A 263 11.64 9.17 11.14
CA PRO A 263 11.39 9.18 12.57
C PRO A 263 12.47 10.03 13.25
N VAL A 264 12.06 11.13 13.90
CA VAL A 264 12.95 11.93 14.75
C VAL A 264 13.60 10.99 15.79
N PRO A 265 14.94 10.88 15.84
CA PRO A 265 15.61 10.09 16.86
C PRO A 265 15.26 10.64 18.25
N LEU A 266 14.91 9.75 19.17
CA LEU A 266 14.57 10.02 20.58
C LEU A 266 15.73 10.61 21.42
N GLY A 267 16.74 11.22 20.80
CA GLY A 267 18.00 11.64 21.41
C GLY A 267 18.25 13.15 21.49
N SER A 268 17.31 14.03 21.13
CA SER A 268 17.54 15.49 21.13
C SER A 268 16.76 16.27 22.19
N LEU A 269 16.40 15.62 23.31
CA LEU A 269 16.00 16.33 24.52
C LEU A 269 17.16 16.28 25.52
N SER A 270 18.04 17.27 25.40
CA SER A 270 18.95 17.70 26.47
C SER A 270 18.97 19.23 26.50
#